data_AF-A0A0L0LDS1-F1
#
_entry.id   AF-A0A0L0LDS1-F1
#
_cell.length_a   1.000
_cell.length_b   1.000
_cell.length_c   1.000
_cell.angle_alpha   90.00
_cell.angle_beta   90.00
_cell.angle_gamma   90.00
#
_symmetry.space_group_name_H-M   'P 1'
#
loop_
_entity.id
_entity.type
_entity.pdbx_description
1 polymer ?
#
loop_
_entity_poly.entity_id
_entity_poly.type
_entity_poly.pdbx_seq_one_letter_code
_entity_poly.pdbx_strand_id
1 'polypeptide(L)'
;MNTALSIDVIKEWGLQKLSPEKQEEMVERIGRIMYQAILVRSLDILSEKEQDEFDALLDKDDTTPQTVLSFLESKIPTFQELLKEEKNNLKRDLLIPLE
;
A
#
# COMPACT_ATOMS: atom_id res chain seq x y z
N MET A 1 -2.93 11.94 -7.67
CA MET A 1 -3.57 10.63 -7.41
C MET A 1 -3.72 9.91 -8.73
N ASN A 2 -3.12 8.72 -8.90
CA ASN A 2 -3.28 7.92 -10.11
C ASN A 2 -4.68 7.32 -10.13
N THR A 3 -5.54 7.86 -10.99
CA THR A 3 -6.97 7.56 -11.15
C THR A 3 -7.28 6.09 -11.48
N ALA A 4 -6.29 5.31 -11.92
CA ALA A 4 -6.46 3.91 -12.28
C ALA A 4 -6.62 2.98 -11.05
N LEU A 5 -5.82 3.18 -9.99
CA LEU A 5 -5.87 2.34 -8.78
C LEU A 5 -7.20 2.49 -8.03
N SER A 6 -7.78 3.69 -8.03
CA SER A 6 -9.06 3.98 -7.37
C SER A 6 -10.23 3.25 -8.03
N ILE A 7 -10.25 3.17 -9.37
CA ILE A 7 -11.36 2.53 -10.12
C ILE A 7 -11.37 1.02 -9.90
N ASP A 8 -10.19 0.40 -9.88
CA ASP A 8 -10.07 -1.05 -9.70
C ASP A 8 -10.47 -1.47 -8.29
N VAL A 9 -10.05 -0.72 -7.25
CA VAL A 9 -10.46 -0.99 -5.86
C VAL A 9 -11.98 -0.82 -5.70
N ILE A 10 -12.58 0.24 -6.24
CA ILE A 10 -14.03 0.48 -6.13
C ILE A 10 -14.83 -0.68 -6.74
N LYS A 11 -14.40 -1.19 -7.90
CA LYS A 11 -15.07 -2.29 -8.60
C LYS A 11 -14.82 -3.64 -7.94
N GLU A 12 -13.56 -4.01 -7.76
CA GLU A 12 -13.18 -5.34 -7.30
C GLU A 12 -13.63 -5.63 -5.87
N TRP A 13 -13.79 -4.60 -5.04
CA TRP A 13 -14.10 -4.72 -3.61
C TRP A 13 -15.55 -4.31 -3.31
N GLY A 14 -16.37 -4.12 -4.35
CA GLY A 14 -17.82 -3.94 -4.21
C GLY A 14 -18.26 -2.58 -3.66
N LEU A 15 -17.40 -1.55 -3.70
CA LEU A 15 -17.69 -0.23 -3.16
C LEU A 15 -18.61 0.61 -4.06
N GLN A 16 -18.93 0.13 -5.26
CA GLN A 16 -19.76 0.83 -6.26
C GLN A 16 -21.15 1.26 -5.75
N LYS A 17 -21.67 0.59 -4.72
CA LYS A 17 -22.99 0.91 -4.12
C LYS A 17 -22.93 2.07 -3.12
N LEU A 18 -21.74 2.49 -2.71
CA LEU A 18 -21.54 3.64 -1.82
C LEU A 18 -21.71 4.95 -2.59
N SER A 19 -22.04 6.03 -1.88
CA SER A 19 -22.00 7.39 -2.46
C SER A 19 -20.57 7.75 -2.87
N PRO A 20 -20.37 8.69 -3.83
CA PRO A 20 -19.03 9.08 -4.28
C PRO A 20 -18.09 9.51 -3.15
N GLU A 21 -18.58 10.32 -2.21
CA GLU A 21 -17.82 10.76 -1.03
C GLU A 21 -17.37 9.56 -0.17
N LYS A 22 -18.25 8.58 0.01
CA LYS A 22 -17.92 7.36 0.76
C LYS A 22 -16.97 6.45 -0.02
N GLN A 23 -17.04 6.41 -1.34
CA GLN A 23 -16.06 5.68 -2.16
C GLN A 23 -14.67 6.30 -2.00
N GLU A 24 -14.56 7.63 -2.06
CA GLU A 24 -13.29 8.34 -1.88
C GLU A 24 -12.70 8.12 -0.49
N GLU A 25 -13.51 8.28 0.57
CA GLU A 25 -13.10 8.02 1.95
C GLU A 25 -12.58 6.56 2.11
N MET A 26 -13.31 5.59 1.56
CA MET A 26 -12.93 4.18 1.67
C MET A 26 -11.66 3.88 0.88
N VAL A 27 -11.50 4.41 -0.34
CA VAL A 27 -10.29 4.24 -1.15
C VAL A 27 -9.08 4.84 -0.43
N GLU A 28 -9.22 6.01 0.18
CA GLU A 28 -8.14 6.63 0.94
C GLU A 28 -7.74 5.77 2.15
N ARG A 29 -8.72 5.29 2.92
CA ARG A 29 -8.46 4.41 4.08
C ARG A 29 -7.78 3.11 3.67
N ILE A 30 -8.27 2.47 2.60
CA ILE A 30 -7.67 1.25 2.04
C ILE A 30 -6.24 1.53 1.58
N GLY A 31 -6.01 2.64 0.87
CA GLY A 31 -4.68 3.03 0.40
C GLY A 31 -3.68 3.20 1.55
N ARG A 32 -4.10 3.81 2.66
CA ARG A 32 -3.26 3.96 3.86
C ARG A 32 -2.93 2.60 4.50
N ILE A 33 -3.91 1.71 4.65
CA ILE A 33 -3.67 0.37 5.23
C ILE A 33 -2.73 -0.44 4.33
N MET A 34 -2.95 -0.40 3.01
CA MET A 34 -2.10 -1.05 2.02
C MET A 34 -0.66 -0.54 2.12
N TYR A 35 -0.49 0.78 2.15
CA TYR A 35 0.83 1.40 2.29
C TYR A 35 1.54 0.95 3.57
N GLN A 36 0.84 0.95 4.71
CA GLN A 36 1.41 0.47 5.99
C GLN A 36 1.81 -1.00 5.94
N ALA A 37 0.98 -1.88 5.38
CA ALA A 37 1.29 -3.30 5.25
C ALA A 37 2.55 -3.54 4.40
N ILE A 38 2.67 -2.80 3.28
CA ILE A 38 3.85 -2.84 2.41
C ILE A 38 5.10 -2.40 3.17
N LEU A 39 5.03 -1.31 3.94
CA LEU A 39 6.18 -0.82 4.73
C LEU A 39 6.66 -1.88 5.72
N VAL A 40 5.75 -2.41 6.54
CA VAL A 40 6.08 -3.40 7.57
C VAL A 40 6.74 -4.62 6.93
N ARG A 41 6.14 -5.18 5.89
CA ARG A 41 6.67 -6.37 5.23
C ARG A 41 7.97 -6.12 4.48
N SER A 42 8.17 -4.89 3.99
CA SER A 42 9.44 -4.53 3.34
C SER A 42 10.58 -4.49 4.33
N LEU A 43 10.37 -4.02 5.57
CA LEU A 43 11.41 -3.99 6.61
C LEU A 43 11.93 -5.39 6.94
N ASP A 44 11.08 -6.42 6.88
CA ASP A 44 11.49 -7.83 7.08
C ASP A 44 12.36 -8.37 5.93
N ILE A 45 12.35 -7.72 4.76
CA ILE A 45 13.07 -8.14 3.56
C ILE A 45 14.37 -7.37 3.39
N LEU A 46 14.38 -6.08 3.74
CA LEU A 46 15.56 -5.23 3.62
C LEU A 46 16.69 -5.73 4.52
N SER A 47 17.91 -5.76 3.99
CA SER A 47 19.10 -5.96 4.82
C SER A 47 19.32 -4.80 5.79
N GLU A 48 20.10 -4.99 6.85
CA GLU A 48 20.43 -3.92 7.83
C GLU A 48 20.92 -2.64 7.13
N LYS A 49 21.83 -2.77 6.16
CA LYS A 49 22.33 -1.63 5.38
C LYS A 49 21.21 -0.91 4.62
N GLU A 50 20.28 -1.66 4.04
CA GLU A 50 19.16 -1.06 3.29
C GLU A 50 18.12 -0.45 4.21
N GLN A 51 17.98 -0.94 5.44
CA GLN A 51 17.18 -0.30 6.49
C GLN A 51 17.80 1.03 6.91
N ASP A 52 19.13 1.11 7.07
CA ASP A 52 19.81 2.40 7.33
C ASP A 52 19.58 3.40 6.18
N GLU A 53 19.66 2.94 4.92
CA GLU A 53 19.36 3.77 3.75
C GLU A 53 17.89 4.20 3.71
N PHE A 54 16.99 3.35 4.19
CA PHE A 54 15.57 3.64 4.30
C PHE A 54 15.28 4.68 5.39
N ASP A 55 15.89 4.56 6.56
CA ASP A 55 15.76 5.55 7.64
C ASP A 55 16.28 6.93 7.18
N ALA A 56 17.45 6.95 6.52
CA ALA A 56 18.00 8.17 5.95
C ALA A 56 17.13 8.79 4.83
N LEU A 57 16.31 7.98 4.14
CA LEU A 57 15.29 8.49 3.23
C LEU A 57 14.15 9.15 4.00
N LEU A 58 13.66 8.52 5.07
CA LEU A 58 12.54 9.03 5.87
C LEU A 58 12.86 10.35 6.58
N ASP A 59 14.12 10.61 6.89
CA ASP A 59 14.57 11.85 7.53
C ASP A 59 14.60 13.07 6.60
N LYS A 60 14.31 12.91 5.30
CA LYS A 60 14.30 14.03 4.34
C LYS A 60 12.97 14.77 4.33
N ASP A 61 13.04 16.10 4.30
CA ASP A 61 11.86 16.99 4.28
C ASP A 61 10.98 16.83 3.02
N ASP A 62 11.54 16.34 1.92
CA ASP A 62 10.86 16.13 0.64
C ASP A 62 10.35 14.70 0.44
N THR A 63 10.42 13.86 1.47
CA THR A 63 9.97 12.47 1.38
C THR A 63 8.47 12.37 1.23
N THR A 64 8.04 11.64 0.20
CA THR A 64 6.64 11.38 -0.12
C THR A 64 6.38 9.87 -0.15
N PRO A 65 5.11 9.43 -0.06
CA PRO A 65 4.78 8.01 -0.21
C PRO A 65 5.29 7.42 -1.53
N GLN A 66 5.31 8.22 -2.61
CA GLN A 66 5.80 7.76 -3.90
C GLN A 66 7.32 7.55 -3.89
N THR A 67 8.10 8.45 -3.27
CA THR A 67 9.55 8.28 -3.19
C THR A 67 9.93 7.08 -2.34
N VAL A 68 9.19 6.84 -1.25
CA VAL A 68 9.31 5.63 -0.42
C VAL A 68 9.04 4.37 -1.24
N LEU A 69 7.90 4.28 -1.93
CA LEU A 69 7.56 3.10 -2.71
C LEU A 69 8.58 2.83 -3.83
N SER A 70 9.08 3.88 -4.49
CA SER A 70 10.11 3.74 -5.51
C SER A 70 11.46 3.28 -4.95
N PHE A 71 11.83 3.70 -3.73
CA PHE A 71 12.99 3.15 -3.03
C PHE A 71 12.81 1.66 -2.76
N LEU A 72 11.67 1.26 -2.18
CA LEU A 72 11.39 -0.14 -1.85
C LEU A 72 11.38 -1.02 -3.11
N GLU A 73 10.77 -0.55 -4.21
CA GLU A 73 10.79 -1.23 -5.50
C GLU A 73 12.21 -1.41 -6.04
N SER A 74 13.11 -0.44 -5.82
CA SER A 74 14.51 -0.54 -6.25
C SER A 74 15.34 -1.54 -5.44
N LYS A 75 14.92 -1.82 -4.20
CA LYS A 75 15.65 -2.71 -3.26
C LYS A 75 15.09 -4.12 -3.23
N ILE A 76 13.79 -4.29 -3.48
CA ILE A 76 13.09 -5.56 -3.37
C ILE A 76 12.78 -6.08 -4.79
N PRO A 77 13.52 -7.06 -5.32
CA PRO A 77 13.31 -7.54 -6.70
C PRO A 77 11.90 -8.08 -6.96
N THR A 78 11.24 -8.60 -5.92
CA THR A 78 9.88 -9.16 -5.95
C THR A 78 8.82 -8.16 -5.48
N PHE A 79 9.10 -6.85 -5.49
CA PHE A 79 8.19 -5.84 -4.94
C PHE A 79 6.78 -5.88 -5.54
N GLN A 80 6.66 -6.10 -6.86
CA GLN A 80 5.36 -6.21 -7.53
C GLN A 80 4.55 -7.43 -7.06
N GLU A 81 5.21 -8.52 -6.69
CA GLU A 81 4.57 -9.70 -6.11
C GLU A 81 4.09 -9.39 -4.68
N LEU A 82 4.93 -8.72 -3.89
CA LEU A 82 4.56 -8.24 -2.54
C LEU A 82 3.31 -7.35 -2.60
N LEU A 83 3.25 -6.38 -3.52
CA LEU A 83 2.07 -5.52 -3.70
C LEU A 83 0.80 -6.34 -3.97
N LYS A 84 0.90 -7.34 -4.84
CA LYS A 84 -0.22 -8.21 -5.21
C LYS A 84 -0.67 -9.07 -4.02
N GLU A 85 0.28 -9.58 -3.25
CA GLU A 85 0.01 -10.36 -2.04
C GLU A 85 -0.67 -9.52 -0.97
N GLU A 86 -0.15 -8.33 -0.68
CA GLU A 86 -0.78 -7.42 0.30
C GLU A 86 -2.18 -6.98 -0.14
N LYS A 87 -2.38 -6.72 -1.43
CA LYS A 87 -3.72 -6.47 -2.00
C LYS A 87 -4.68 -7.62 -1.71
N ASN A 88 -4.24 -8.86 -1.89
CA ASN A 88 -5.06 -10.05 -1.64
C ASN A 88 -5.29 -10.30 -0.15
N ASN A 89 -4.27 -10.09 0.69
CA ASN A 89 -4.37 -10.20 2.14
C ASN A 89 -5.40 -9.21 2.68
N LEU A 90 -5.28 -7.93 2.32
CA LEU A 90 -6.22 -6.91 2.77
C LEU A 90 -7.64 -7.19 2.27
N LYS A 91 -7.79 -7.63 1.01
CA LYS A 91 -9.10 -8.04 0.49
C LYS A 91 -9.69 -9.18 1.30
N ARG A 92 -8.90 -10.19 1.65
CA ARG A 92 -9.35 -11.30 2.49
C ARG A 92 -9.80 -10.77 3.84
N ASP A 93 -8.97 -9.98 4.52
CA ASP A 93 -9.22 -9.47 5.87
C ASP A 93 -10.49 -8.61 5.95
N LEU A 94 -10.77 -7.81 4.91
CA LEU A 94 -12.01 -7.02 4.81
C LEU A 94 -13.26 -7.86 4.52
N LEU A 95 -13.09 -9.03 3.90
CA LEU A 95 -14.19 -9.95 3.56
C LEU A 95 -14.40 -11.05 4.62
N ILE A 96 -13.56 -11.12 5.66
CA ILE A 96 -13.81 -12.01 6.80
C ILE A 96 -15.06 -11.48 7.53
N PRO A 97 -16.11 -12.30 7.71
CA PRO A 97 -17.21 -11.94 8.58
C PRO A 97 -16.66 -11.74 10.00
N LEU A 98 -17.00 -10.63 10.64
CA LEU A 98 -16.82 -10.50 12.09
C LEU A 98 -17.67 -11.61 12.72
N GLU A 99 -17.05 -12.66 13.27
CA GLU A 99 -17.72 -13.67 14.09
C GLU A 99 -18.26 -13.06 15.38
#